data_AF-A0A2N0ZCF0-F1
#
_entry.id   AF-A0A2N0ZCF0-F1
#
_cell.length_a   1.000
_cell.length_b   1.000
_cell.length_c   1.000
_cell.angle_alpha   90.00
_cell.angle_beta   90.00
_cell.angle_gamma   90.00
#
_symmetry.space_group_name_H-M   'P 1'
#
loop_
_entity.id
_entity.type
_entity.pdbx_description
1 polymer ?
#
loop_
_entity_poly.entity_id
_entity_poly.type
_entity_poly.pdbx_seq_one_letter_code
_entity_poly.pdbx_strand_id
1 'polypeptide(L)'
;MSEIKVVKSEVEAVFKELKSKIDPLDSSNPQICFSESKLDLTEQISNIEQNYYQVIEQYKSLLIKVEQDAWTSIEALFTADLDLARRSR
;
A
#
# COMPACT_ATOMS: atom_id res chain seq x y z
N MET A 1 -17.72 16.37 -24.23
CA MET A 1 -16.63 15.84 -23.38
C MET A 1 -17.30 15.13 -22.22
N SER A 2 -17.00 13.87 -21.96
CA SER A 2 -17.54 13.17 -20.79
C SER A 2 -16.83 13.73 -19.56
N GLU A 3 -17.52 14.55 -18.76
CA GLU A 3 -17.02 14.98 -17.46
C GLU A 3 -16.84 13.74 -16.58
N ILE A 4 -15.63 13.53 -16.08
CA ILE A 4 -15.34 12.49 -15.10
C ILE A 4 -15.86 13.00 -13.76
N LYS A 5 -17.05 12.56 -13.37
CA LYS A 5 -17.65 12.91 -12.08
C LYS A 5 -17.15 11.97 -11.00
N VAL A 6 -16.22 12.43 -10.16
CA VAL A 6 -15.69 11.65 -9.04
C VAL A 6 -16.67 11.72 -7.87
N VAL A 7 -17.15 10.56 -7.39
CA VAL A 7 -18.05 10.47 -6.24
C VAL A 7 -17.22 10.18 -4.98
N LYS A 8 -17.06 11.18 -4.10
CA LYS A 8 -16.14 11.12 -2.96
C LYS A 8 -16.40 9.92 -2.04
N SER A 9 -17.67 9.65 -1.77
CA SER A 9 -18.09 8.56 -0.88
C SER A 9 -17.74 7.17 -1.42
N GLU A 10 -17.75 6.99 -2.74
CA GLU A 10 -17.39 5.72 -3.38
C GLU A 10 -15.87 5.51 -3.32
N VAL A 11 -15.10 6.57 -3.54
CA VAL A 11 -13.64 6.53 -3.40
C VAL A 11 -13.24 6.23 -1.95
N GLU A 12 -13.77 6.96 -0.97
CA GLU A 12 -13.46 6.76 0.45
C GLU A 12 -13.75 5.32 0.91
N ALA A 13 -14.86 4.74 0.45
CA ALA A 13 -15.22 3.36 0.78
C ALA A 13 -14.19 2.36 0.25
N VAL A 14 -13.76 2.51 -1.01
CA VAL A 14 -12.76 1.62 -1.64
C VAL A 14 -11.39 1.75 -0.97
N PHE A 15 -10.96 2.98 -0.64
CA PHE A 15 -9.71 3.22 0.07
C PHE A 15 -9.72 2.62 1.48
N LYS A 16 -10.84 2.75 2.19
CA LYS A 16 -11.00 2.13 3.51
C LYS A 16 -10.92 0.61 3.45
N GLU A 17 -11.50 -0.01 2.41
CA GLU A 17 -11.40 -1.45 2.18
C GLU A 17 -9.95 -1.85 1.85
N LEU A 18 -9.25 -1.11 0.99
CA LEU A 18 -7.86 -1.36 0.66
C LEU A 18 -6.96 -1.32 1.91
N LYS A 19 -7.10 -0.27 2.72
CA LYS A 19 -6.37 -0.11 3.97
C LYS A 19 -6.59 -1.27 4.93
N SER A 20 -7.84 -1.73 5.06
CA SER A 20 -8.19 -2.88 5.90
C SER A 20 -7.54 -4.20 5.46
N LYS A 21 -7.12 -4.32 4.20
CA LYS A 21 -6.39 -5.48 3.67
C LYS A 21 -4.86 -5.32 3.78
N ILE A 22 -4.36 -4.09 3.89
CA ILE A 22 -2.92 -3.79 4.04
C ILE A 22 -2.50 -3.87 5.50
N ASP A 23 -3.31 -3.36 6.43
CA ASP A 23 -3.00 -3.33 7.86
C ASP A 23 -2.65 -4.71 8.46
N PRO A 24 -3.34 -5.81 8.12
CA PRO A 24 -3.04 -7.14 8.64
C PRO A 24 -1.83 -7.84 8.00
N LEU A 25 -1.19 -7.24 6.99
CA LEU A 25 0.04 -7.80 6.42
C LEU A 25 1.16 -7.67 7.45
N ASP A 26 1.31 -8.71 8.25
CA ASP A 26 2.41 -8.87 9.20
C ASP A 26 3.68 -9.24 8.43
N SER A 27 4.61 -8.29 8.40
CA SER A 27 5.93 -8.44 7.78
C SER A 27 7.01 -8.79 8.81
N SER A 28 6.64 -9.03 10.07
CA SER A 28 7.60 -9.38 11.10
C SER A 28 8.15 -10.80 10.87
N ASN A 29 9.48 -10.90 10.89
CA ASN A 29 10.19 -12.17 10.71
C ASN A 29 10.18 -12.96 12.04
N PRO A 30 9.52 -14.14 12.13
CA PRO A 30 9.61 -14.99 13.30
C PRO A 30 11.04 -15.54 13.40
N GLN A 31 11.71 -15.38 14.56
CA GLN A 31 13.04 -15.95 14.76
C GLN A 31 12.98 -17.49 14.72
N ILE A 32 13.34 -18.09 13.58
CA ILE A 32 13.46 -19.54 13.44
C ILE A 32 14.87 -19.97 13.86
N CYS A 33 14.99 -20.64 15.01
CA CYS A 33 16.22 -21.30 15.44
C CYS A 33 16.28 -22.72 14.86
N PHE A 34 17.21 -22.96 13.93
CA PHE A 34 17.45 -24.29 13.37
C PHE A 34 18.46 -25.07 14.24
N SER A 35 18.06 -26.26 14.70
CA SER A 35 18.79 -27.03 15.71
C SER A 35 20.01 -27.83 15.19
N GLU A 36 20.17 -28.02 13.88
CA GLU A 36 21.32 -28.77 13.32
C GLU A 36 21.75 -28.20 11.96
N SER A 37 23.07 -28.06 11.77
CA SER A 37 23.69 -27.30 10.68
C SER A 37 24.27 -28.19 9.57
N LYS A 38 23.78 -28.00 8.34
CA LYS A 38 24.61 -28.07 7.13
C LYS A 38 24.82 -26.61 6.71
N LEU A 39 25.90 -26.00 7.20
CA LEU A 39 26.16 -24.55 7.22
C LEU A 39 25.68 -23.81 5.96
N ASP A 40 25.99 -24.33 4.78
CA ASP A 40 25.63 -23.74 3.47
C ASP A 40 24.12 -23.70 3.19
N LEU A 41 23.39 -24.76 3.54
CA LEU A 41 21.95 -24.84 3.30
C LEU A 41 21.19 -23.94 4.27
N THR A 42 21.59 -23.91 5.54
CA THR A 42 20.98 -23.04 6.54
C THR A 42 21.24 -21.57 6.20
N GLU A 43 22.42 -21.23 5.71
CA GLU A 43 22.75 -19.87 5.26
C GLU A 43 21.94 -19.47 4.01
N GLN A 44 21.82 -20.37 3.02
CA GLN A 44 20.97 -20.11 1.85
C GLN A 44 19.49 -19.94 2.22
N ILE A 45 18.96 -20.77 3.13
CA ILE A 45 17.58 -20.65 3.61
C ILE A 45 17.38 -19.32 4.34
N SER A 46 18.33 -18.93 5.22
CA SER A 46 18.26 -17.65 5.94
C SER A 46 18.32 -16.45 4.99
N ASN A 47 19.15 -16.50 3.95
CA ASN A 47 19.21 -15.46 2.92
C ASN A 47 17.92 -15.38 2.10
N ILE A 48 17.31 -16.51 1.74
CA ILE A 48 16.01 -16.55 1.06
C ILE A 48 14.93 -15.93 1.97
N GLU A 49 14.93 -16.26 3.25
CA GLU A 49 13.98 -15.75 4.23
C GLU A 49 14.12 -14.24 4.43
N GLN A 50 15.36 -13.74 4.60
CA GLN A 50 15.62 -12.30 4.68
C GLN A 50 15.16 -11.56 3.43
N ASN A 51 15.48 -12.10 2.24
CA ASN A 51 15.04 -11.53 0.97
C ASN A 51 13.51 -11.52 0.85
N TYR A 52 12.84 -12.61 1.28
CA TYR A 52 11.38 -12.71 1.26
C TYR A 52 10.74 -11.63 2.13
N TYR A 53 11.17 -11.47 3.38
CA TYR A 53 10.65 -10.42 4.26
C TYR A 53 10.97 -9.02 3.75
N GLN A 54 12.16 -8.81 3.18
CA GLN A 54 12.53 -7.52 2.59
C GLN A 54 11.63 -7.17 1.39
N VAL A 55 11.33 -8.13 0.52
CA VAL A 55 10.44 -7.93 -0.63
C VAL A 55 9.01 -7.65 -0.17
N ILE A 56 8.52 -8.36 0.85
CA ILE A 56 7.18 -8.10 1.43
C ILE A 56 7.10 -6.70 2.04
N GLU A 57 8.12 -6.26 2.78
CA GLU A 57 8.17 -4.94 3.38
C GLU A 57 8.18 -3.83 2.31
N GLN A 58 8.96 -4.03 1.24
CA GLN A 58 8.99 -3.12 0.09
C GLN A 58 7.64 -3.08 -0.64
N TYR A 59 7.01 -4.23 -0.83
CA TYR A 59 5.69 -4.33 -1.46
C TYR A 59 4.62 -3.61 -0.63
N LYS A 60 4.60 -3.83 0.68
CA LYS A 60 3.70 -3.13 1.62
C LYS A 60 3.92 -1.61 1.56
N SER A 61 5.18 -1.18 1.56
CA SER A 61 5.53 0.25 1.43
C SER A 61 5.05 0.85 0.11
N LEU A 62 5.17 0.11 -0.99
CA LEU A 62 4.68 0.54 -2.30
C LEU A 62 3.16 0.68 -2.31
N LEU A 63 2.43 -0.28 -1.74
CA LEU A 63 0.96 -0.21 -1.64
C LEU A 63 0.51 1.01 -0.85
N ILE A 64 1.12 1.28 0.31
CA ILE A 64 0.82 2.46 1.14
C ILE A 64 1.07 3.75 0.35
N LYS A 65 2.19 3.82 -0.39
CA LYS A 65 2.53 5.00 -1.19
C LYS A 65 1.53 5.23 -2.32
N VAL A 66 1.19 4.18 -3.07
CA VAL A 66 0.19 4.26 -4.15
C VAL A 66 -1.17 4.68 -3.59
N GLU A 67 -1.54 4.18 -2.42
CA GLU A 67 -2.75 4.59 -1.72
C GLU A 67 -2.73 6.10 -1.42
N GLN A 68 -1.65 6.60 -0.81
CA GLN A 68 -1.51 8.02 -0.50
C GLN A 68 -1.51 8.90 -1.75
N ASP A 69 -0.75 8.55 -2.77
CA ASP A 69 -0.63 9.32 -4.02
C ASP A 69 -1.99 9.44 -4.73
N ALA A 70 -2.74 8.35 -4.76
CA ALA A 70 -4.06 8.32 -5.37
C ALA A 70 -5.09 9.13 -4.55
N TRP A 71 -5.06 9.02 -3.21
CA TRP A 71 -5.91 9.83 -2.34
C TRP A 71 -5.65 11.33 -2.53
N THR A 72 -4.38 11.75 -2.50
CA THR A 72 -3.99 13.16 -2.72
C THR A 72 -4.42 13.66 -4.10
N SER A 73 -4.29 12.85 -5.14
CA SER A 73 -4.73 13.21 -6.49
C SER A 73 -6.25 13.43 -6.56
N ILE A 74 -7.02 12.62 -5.84
CA ILE A 74 -8.48 12.74 -5.79
C ILE A 74 -8.90 13.97 -4.97
N GLU A 75 -8.25 14.26 -3.84
CA GLU A 75 -8.49 15.49 -3.09
C GLU A 75 -8.18 16.75 -3.91
N ALA A 76 -7.11 16.72 -4.71
CA ALA A 76 -6.77 17.81 -5.62
C ALA A 76 -7.87 18.04 -6.67
N LEU A 77 -8.42 16.96 -7.24
CA LEU A 77 -9.56 17.02 -8.16
C LEU A 77 -10.79 17.64 -7.49
N PHE A 78 -11.16 17.19 -6.29
CA PHE A 78 -12.29 17.77 -5.55
C PHE A 78 -12.11 19.26 -5.27
N THR A 79 -10.88 19.66 -4.91
CA THR A 79 -10.56 21.06 -4.63
C THR A 79 -10.69 21.90 -5.90
N ALA A 80 -10.18 21.40 -7.03
CA ALA A 80 -10.28 22.07 -8.32
C ALA A 80 -11.75 22.22 -8.77
N ASP A 81 -12.57 21.18 -8.63
CA ASP A 81 -14.00 21.22 -8.95
C ASP A 81 -14.77 22.25 -8.09
N LEU A 82 -14.47 22.30 -6.79
CA LEU A 82 -15.08 23.28 -5.89
C LEU A 82 -14.70 24.72 -6.24
N ASP A 83 -13.44 24.96 -6.60
CA ASP A 83 -12.95 26.28 -7.01
C ASP A 83 -13.55 26.71 -8.34
N LEU A 84 -13.69 25.81 -9.31
CA LEU A 84 -14.39 26.07 -10.56
C LEU A 84 -15.85 26.42 -10.31
N ALA A 85 -16.56 25.63 -9.51
CA ALA A 85 -17.96 25.88 -9.15
C ALA A 85 -18.18 27.21 -8.40
N ARG A 86 -17.20 27.65 -7.60
CA ARG A 86 -17.21 28.96 -6.93
C ARG A 86 -16.97 30.12 -7.90
N ARG A 87 -16.10 29.94 -8.90
CA ARG A 87 -15.79 30.97 -9.90
C ARG A 87 -16.86 31.11 -10.98
N SER A 88 -17.68 30.08 -11.20
CA SER A 88 -18.76 30.07 -12.18
C SER A 88 -20.11 30.56 -11.62
N ARG A 89 -20.15 31.07 -10.39
CA ARG A 89 -21.32 31.68 -9.73
C ARG A 89 -21.10 33.18 -9.58
#